data_AF-X6L7T6-F1
#
_entry.id   AF-X6L7T6-F1
#
_cell.length_a   1.000
_cell.length_b   1.000
_cell.length_c   1.000
_cell.angle_alpha   90.00
_cell.angle_beta   90.00
_cell.angle_gamma   90.00
#
_symmetry.space_group_name_H-M   'P 1'
#
loop_
_entity.id
_entity.type
_entity.pdbx_description
1 polymer ?
#
loop_
_entity_poly.entity_id
_entity_poly.type
_entity_poly.pdbx_seq_one_letter_code
_entity_poly.pdbx_strand_id
1 'polypeptide(L)'
;MMKTNKQNYQMLLFHFNSGLSIEYDEDNNTFQFHKLHVCDDIAKLFAYAYVRINDVILFFGGWNGDSSATSRPVHNSLHSFIAILSEEDNDIHIIGGRNNAHALVLTHIKTTVRAWDPSQLLKRESKLIIEYWIRNSEIKFGWIDDFNKIIINYIKMQ
;
A
#
# COMPACT_ATOMS: atom_id res chain seq x y z
N MET A 1 16.01 -41.95 -5.29
CA MET A 1 15.00 -41.13 -6.00
C MET A 1 14.84 -39.83 -5.21
N MET A 2 15.52 -38.76 -5.65
CA MET A 2 15.44 -37.46 -4.97
C MET A 2 14.09 -36.84 -5.29
N LYS A 3 13.31 -36.46 -4.26
CA LYS A 3 12.16 -35.59 -4.45
C LYS A 3 12.69 -34.25 -4.92
N THR A 4 12.46 -33.88 -6.17
CA THR A 4 12.62 -32.50 -6.60
C THR A 4 11.56 -31.67 -5.87
N ASN A 5 12.00 -30.72 -5.05
CA ASN A 5 11.10 -29.76 -4.43
C ASN A 5 10.50 -28.92 -5.56
N LYS A 6 9.21 -29.08 -5.81
CA LYS A 6 8.50 -28.37 -6.88
C LYS A 6 8.67 -26.85 -6.67
N GLN A 7 9.40 -26.20 -7.58
CA GLN A 7 9.59 -24.75 -7.54
C GLN A 7 8.43 -24.08 -8.28
N ASN A 8 7.40 -23.73 -7.52
CA ASN A 8 6.31 -22.90 -8.00
C ASN A 8 6.54 -21.45 -7.55
N TYR A 9 6.64 -20.53 -8.49
CA TYR A 9 6.78 -19.11 -8.23
C TYR A 9 5.40 -18.45 -8.26
N GLN A 10 5.15 -17.60 -7.28
CA GLN A 10 3.94 -16.78 -7.23
C GLN A 10 4.30 -15.33 -7.55
N MET A 11 3.61 -14.77 -8.54
CA MET A 11 3.79 -13.38 -8.96
C MET A 11 2.44 -12.66 -8.94
N LEU A 12 2.49 -11.34 -8.83
CA LEU A 12 1.31 -10.48 -8.86
C LEU A 12 1.52 -9.39 -9.91
N LEU A 13 0.50 -9.18 -10.74
CA LEU A 13 0.46 -8.10 -11.72
C LEU A 13 -0.75 -7.22 -11.47
N PHE A 14 -0.53 -5.91 -11.38
CA PHE A 14 -1.58 -4.91 -11.32
C PHE A 14 -1.38 -3.89 -12.43
N HIS A 15 -2.39 -3.66 -13.25
CA HIS A 15 -2.41 -2.65 -14.31
C HIS A 15 -3.84 -2.15 -14.55
N PHE A 16 -4.13 -0.90 -14.19
CA PHE A 16 -5.51 -0.35 -14.19
C PHE A 16 -6.48 -1.27 -13.43
N ASN A 17 -7.63 -1.57 -14.02
CA ASN A 17 -8.64 -2.48 -13.49
C ASN A 17 -8.27 -3.98 -13.58
N SER A 18 -7.05 -4.30 -14.01
CA SER A 18 -6.57 -5.67 -14.17
C SER A 18 -5.60 -6.04 -13.05
N GLY A 19 -6.03 -6.95 -12.18
CA GLY A 19 -5.18 -7.64 -11.22
C GLY A 19 -5.06 -9.11 -11.60
N LEU A 20 -3.86 -9.68 -11.55
CA LEU A 20 -3.60 -11.10 -11.78
C LEU A 20 -2.71 -11.66 -10.68
N SER A 21 -3.09 -12.81 -10.15
CA SER A 21 -2.17 -13.73 -9.48
C SER A 21 -1.69 -14.75 -10.50
N ILE A 22 -0.38 -14.89 -10.60
CA ILE A 22 0.28 -15.71 -11.61
C ILE A 22 1.07 -16.77 -10.86
N GLU A 23 0.77 -18.03 -11.15
CA GLU A 23 1.57 -19.17 -10.69
C GLU A 23 2.42 -19.65 -11.87
N TYR A 24 3.73 -19.75 -11.65
CA TYR A 24 4.68 -20.24 -12.63
C TYR A 24 5.34 -21.53 -12.13
N ASP A 25 5.13 -22.60 -12.87
CA ASP A 25 5.76 -23.91 -12.67
C ASP A 25 7.00 -23.97 -13.57
N GLU A 26 8.19 -23.80 -12.99
CA GLU A 26 9.45 -23.71 -13.72
C GLU A 26 9.84 -25.04 -14.38
N ASP A 27 9.55 -26.16 -13.72
CA ASP A 27 9.86 -27.51 -14.22
C ASP A 27 9.12 -27.80 -15.53
N ASN A 28 7.88 -27.31 -15.64
CA ASN A 28 7.02 -27.53 -16.80
C ASN A 28 6.93 -26.32 -17.74
N ASN A 29 7.53 -25.18 -17.36
CA ASN A 29 7.41 -23.89 -18.07
C ASN A 29 5.94 -23.50 -18.35
N THR A 30 5.08 -23.64 -17.33
CA THR A 30 3.64 -23.33 -17.47
C THR A 30 3.21 -22.20 -16.54
N PHE A 31 2.29 -21.37 -17.04
CA PHE A 31 1.69 -20.27 -16.28
C PHE A 31 0.22 -20.55 -16.03
N GLN A 32 -0.24 -20.33 -14.80
CA GLN A 32 -1.65 -20.29 -14.43
C GLN A 32 -2.02 -18.89 -13.95
N PHE A 33 -3.20 -18.40 -14.38
CA PHE A 33 -3.62 -17.04 -14.14
C PHE A 33 -4.95 -17.02 -13.38
N HIS A 34 -4.97 -16.29 -12.27
CA HIS A 34 -6.16 -16.05 -11.46
C HIS A 34 -6.46 -14.56 -11.44
N LYS A 35 -7.66 -14.17 -11.84
CA LYS A 35 -8.08 -12.76 -11.84
C LYS A 35 -8.26 -12.27 -10.41
N LEU A 36 -7.64 -11.16 -10.08
CA LEU A 36 -7.82 -10.44 -8.83
C LEU A 36 -8.72 -9.22 -9.05
N HIS A 37 -9.58 -8.95 -8.07
CA HIS A 37 -10.35 -7.73 -8.05
C HIS A 37 -9.45 -6.54 -7.68
N VAL A 38 -9.53 -5.46 -8.44
CA VAL A 38 -8.85 -4.18 -8.15
C VAL A 38 -9.93 -3.18 -7.75
N CYS A 39 -9.75 -2.48 -6.64
CA CYS A 39 -10.73 -1.48 -6.20
C CYS A 39 -10.75 -0.27 -7.17
N ASP A 40 -11.88 0.43 -7.21
CA ASP A 40 -12.12 1.53 -8.16
C ASP A 40 -11.10 2.66 -8.04
N ASP A 41 -10.56 2.89 -6.84
CA ASP A 41 -9.56 3.94 -6.60
C ASP A 41 -8.23 3.61 -7.26
N ILE A 42 -7.79 2.35 -7.20
CA ILE A 42 -6.57 1.89 -7.86
C ILE A 42 -6.80 1.64 -9.35
N ALA A 43 -7.99 1.16 -9.72
CA ALA A 43 -8.33 0.84 -11.10
C ALA A 43 -8.22 2.04 -12.07
N LYS A 44 -8.32 3.25 -11.51
CA LYS A 44 -8.18 4.54 -12.22
C LYS A 44 -6.74 5.01 -12.39
N LEU A 45 -5.81 4.47 -11.60
CA LEU A 45 -4.42 4.91 -11.60
C LEU A 45 -3.60 4.18 -12.66
N PHE A 46 -2.61 4.88 -13.23
CA PHE A 46 -1.53 4.30 -14.01
C PHE A 46 -0.17 4.80 -13.51
N ALA A 47 0.90 4.09 -13.90
CA ALA A 47 2.28 4.41 -13.52
C ALA A 47 2.50 4.54 -12.00
N TYR A 48 1.81 3.75 -11.18
CA TYR A 48 2.14 3.60 -9.76
C TYR A 48 3.26 2.57 -9.59
N ALA A 49 3.96 2.67 -8.47
CA ALA A 49 4.79 1.57 -7.97
C ALA A 49 3.99 0.75 -6.96
N TYR A 50 4.32 -0.53 -6.81
CA TYR A 50 3.78 -1.33 -5.71
C TYR A 50 4.80 -2.33 -5.19
N VAL A 51 4.61 -2.75 -3.94
CA VAL A 51 5.39 -3.79 -3.30
C VAL A 51 4.46 -4.68 -2.49
N ARG A 52 4.70 -5.99 -2.55
CA ARG A 52 4.03 -6.97 -1.68
C ARG A 52 4.87 -7.18 -0.43
N ILE A 53 4.25 -7.10 0.73
CA ILE A 53 4.86 -7.40 2.03
C ILE A 53 3.91 -8.37 2.73
N ASN A 54 4.34 -9.62 2.91
CA ASN A 54 3.50 -10.69 3.42
C ASN A 54 2.19 -10.77 2.61
N ASP A 55 1.04 -10.57 3.25
CA ASP A 55 -0.29 -10.62 2.62
C ASP A 55 -0.85 -9.24 2.25
N VAL A 56 -0.02 -8.19 2.32
CA VAL A 56 -0.40 -6.81 2.06
C VAL A 56 0.31 -6.30 0.82
N ILE A 57 -0.39 -5.48 0.01
CA ILE A 57 0.16 -4.81 -1.16
C ILE A 57 0.07 -3.31 -0.91
N LEU A 58 1.21 -2.63 -0.98
CA LEU A 58 1.30 -1.18 -0.86
C LEU A 58 1.49 -0.56 -2.23
N PHE A 59 0.64 0.40 -2.57
CA PHE A 59 0.72 1.17 -3.81
C PHE A 59 1.30 2.57 -3.51
N PHE A 60 2.18 3.07 -4.37
CA PHE A 60 2.84 4.37 -4.23
C PHE A 60 2.71 5.22 -5.50
N GLY A 61 2.23 6.44 -5.31
CA GLY A 61 2.02 7.40 -6.38
C GLY A 61 0.91 6.95 -7.35
N GLY A 62 1.13 7.23 -8.62
CA GLY A 62 0.18 6.95 -9.70
C GLY A 62 -0.48 8.21 -10.21
N TRP A 63 -1.00 8.12 -11.43
CA TRP A 63 -1.65 9.22 -12.12
C TRP A 63 -3.00 8.76 -12.67
N ASN A 64 -4.04 9.60 -12.57
CA ASN A 64 -5.39 9.32 -13.06
C ASN A 64 -5.70 10.04 -14.39
N GLY A 65 -4.77 10.81 -14.96
CA GLY A 65 -5.02 11.61 -16.18
C GLY A 65 -6.00 12.78 -16.01
N ASP A 66 -6.86 12.74 -14.99
CA ASP A 66 -7.84 13.77 -14.69
C ASP A 66 -7.17 14.96 -13.98
N SER A 67 -7.00 16.06 -14.72
CA SER A 67 -6.39 17.30 -14.25
C SER A 67 -7.32 18.12 -13.35
N SER A 68 -8.57 17.68 -13.16
CA SER A 68 -9.62 18.45 -12.48
C SER A 68 -9.86 18.08 -11.01
N ALA A 69 -9.20 17.05 -10.48
CA ALA A 69 -9.45 16.57 -9.11
C ALA A 69 -8.83 17.49 -8.03
N THR A 70 -9.51 18.59 -7.74
CA THR A 70 -9.34 19.39 -6.53
C THR A 70 -9.89 18.63 -5.32
N SER A 71 -9.17 17.61 -4.83
CA SER A 71 -9.20 17.21 -3.42
C SER A 71 -8.02 16.29 -3.07
N ARG A 72 -7.27 16.71 -2.06
CA ARG A 72 -5.94 16.27 -1.59
C ARG A 72 -6.02 14.93 -0.80
N PRO A 73 -4.93 14.13 -0.62
CA PRO A 73 -3.64 14.56 -0.08
C PRO A 73 -2.37 14.20 -0.88
N VAL A 74 -1.62 15.25 -1.24
CA VAL A 74 -0.14 15.41 -1.18
C VAL A 74 0.79 14.47 -1.99
N HIS A 75 0.35 13.35 -2.58
CA HIS A 75 1.23 12.47 -3.36
C HIS A 75 0.89 12.35 -4.86
N ASN A 76 -0.06 13.13 -5.38
CA ASN A 76 -0.50 13.06 -6.78
C ASN A 76 0.40 13.80 -7.79
N SER A 77 1.51 14.39 -7.34
CA SER A 77 2.43 15.09 -8.25
C SER A 77 3.56 14.20 -8.78
N LEU A 78 3.67 12.95 -8.31
CA LEU A 78 4.77 12.07 -8.67
C LEU A 78 4.27 10.68 -9.08
N HIS A 79 4.66 10.24 -10.26
CA HIS A 79 4.28 8.96 -10.88
C HIS A 79 5.50 8.30 -11.53
N SER A 80 5.36 7.09 -12.07
CA SER A 80 6.43 6.30 -12.68
C SER A 80 7.59 5.99 -11.74
N PHE A 81 7.27 5.69 -10.48
CA PHE A 81 8.24 5.18 -9.53
C PHE A 81 8.47 3.68 -9.71
N ILE A 82 9.56 3.19 -9.11
CA ILE A 82 9.79 1.78 -8.84
C ILE A 82 9.87 1.60 -7.32
N ALA A 83 9.17 0.61 -6.77
CA ALA A 83 9.26 0.25 -5.36
C ALA A 83 9.92 -1.13 -5.24
N ILE A 84 10.89 -1.24 -4.33
CA ILE A 84 11.68 -2.46 -4.10
C ILE A 84 11.73 -2.71 -2.60
N LEU A 85 11.48 -3.95 -2.19
CA LEU A 85 11.68 -4.39 -0.81
C LEU A 85 13.12 -4.88 -0.64
N SER A 86 13.82 -4.34 0.36
CA SER A 86 15.10 -4.89 0.83
C SER A 86 14.83 -6.04 1.80
N GLU A 87 15.30 -7.24 1.45
CA GLU A 87 15.17 -8.43 2.31
C GLU A 87 16.03 -8.32 3.58
N GLU A 88 17.20 -7.67 3.47
CA GLU A 88 18.15 -7.55 4.59
C GLU A 88 17.69 -6.52 5.63
N ASP A 89 17.24 -5.35 5.16
CA ASP A 89 16.95 -4.22 6.03
C ASP A 89 15.46 -4.11 6.39
N ASN A 90 14.59 -4.92 5.75
CA ASN A 90 13.13 -4.82 5.86
C ASN A 90 12.63 -3.37 5.60
N ASP A 91 13.23 -2.75 4.60
CA ASP A 91 12.97 -1.39 4.15
C ASP A 91 12.45 -1.40 2.71
N ILE A 92 11.53 -0.49 2.42
CA ILE A 92 10.99 -0.23 1.09
C ILE A 92 11.76 0.95 0.51
N HIS A 93 12.34 0.75 -0.67
CA HIS A 93 12.99 1.78 -1.46
C HIS A 93 12.10 2.16 -2.63
N ILE A 94 11.75 3.44 -2.73
CA ILE A 94 11.02 4.01 -3.85
C ILE A 94 12.02 4.89 -4.62
N ILE A 95 12.27 4.53 -5.88
CA ILE A 95 13.32 5.14 -6.70
C ILE A 95 12.71 5.73 -7.97
N GLY A 96 13.22 6.91 -8.35
CA GLY A 96 12.91 7.57 -9.60
C GLY A 96 11.65 8.43 -9.47
N GLY A 97 10.78 8.35 -10.48
CA GLY A 97 9.56 9.13 -10.56
C GLY A 97 9.65 10.31 -11.53
N ARG A 98 8.49 10.84 -11.88
CA ARG A 98 8.31 12.00 -12.73
C ARG A 98 7.30 12.94 -12.11
N ASN A 99 7.52 14.23 -12.28
CA ASN A 99 6.52 15.22 -11.91
C ASN A 99 5.46 15.39 -13.01
N ASN A 100 4.46 16.24 -12.75
CA ASN A 100 3.40 16.54 -13.72
C ASN A 100 3.88 17.23 -15.00
N ALA A 101 5.08 17.83 -14.99
CA ALA A 101 5.73 18.36 -16.19
C ALA A 101 6.54 17.29 -16.94
N HIS A 102 6.40 16.02 -16.55
CA HIS A 102 7.14 14.86 -17.05
C HIS A 102 8.66 14.93 -16.85
N ALA A 103 9.15 15.88 -16.05
CA ALA A 103 10.56 15.94 -15.69
C ALA A 103 10.88 14.79 -14.74
N LEU A 104 12.00 14.10 -14.99
CA LEU A 104 12.53 13.09 -14.10
C LEU A 104 12.84 13.71 -12.75
N VAL A 105 12.33 13.09 -11.70
CA VAL A 105 12.70 13.41 -10.33
C VAL A 105 13.55 12.24 -9.86
N LEU A 106 14.85 12.47 -9.66
CA LEU A 106 15.76 11.44 -9.14
C LEU A 106 15.58 11.32 -7.62
N THR A 107 14.35 11.07 -7.16
CA THR A 107 14.06 10.91 -5.74
C THR A 107 14.31 9.47 -5.33
N HIS A 108 15.04 9.31 -4.22
CA HIS A 108 15.09 8.07 -3.47
C HIS A 108 14.37 8.30 -2.14
N ILE A 109 13.30 7.54 -1.92
CA ILE A 109 12.58 7.52 -0.65
C ILE A 109 12.83 6.16 -0.02
N LYS A 110 13.21 6.17 1.26
CA LYS A 110 13.39 4.96 2.07
C LYS A 110 12.37 4.99 3.21
N THR A 111 11.64 3.90 3.40
CA THR A 111 10.69 3.76 4.51
C THR A 111 10.69 2.33 5.06
N THR A 112 10.61 2.17 6.37
CA THR A 112 10.67 0.84 7.00
C THR A 112 9.32 0.13 6.91
N VAL A 113 9.33 -1.16 6.59
CA VAL A 113 8.13 -2.00 6.48
C VAL A 113 7.26 -1.94 7.74
N ARG A 114 7.87 -1.89 8.93
CA ARG A 114 7.17 -1.77 10.21
C ARG A 114 6.27 -0.53 10.31
N ALA A 115 6.55 0.53 9.57
CA ALA A 115 5.70 1.72 9.52
C ALA A 115 4.36 1.44 8.80
N TRP A 116 4.29 0.37 8.01
CA TRP A 116 3.17 -0.04 7.18
C TRP A 116 2.51 -1.35 7.65
N ASP A 117 2.86 -1.82 8.84
CA ASP A 117 2.17 -2.95 9.48
C ASP A 117 0.67 -2.60 9.61
N PRO A 118 -0.27 -3.44 9.12
CA PRO A 118 -1.70 -3.18 9.20
C PRO A 118 -2.18 -2.84 10.61
N SER A 119 -1.63 -3.47 11.64
CA SER A 119 -1.98 -3.19 13.03
C SER A 119 -1.55 -1.78 13.46
N GLN A 120 -0.44 -1.28 12.91
CA GLN A 120 0.05 0.08 13.15
C GLN A 120 -0.71 1.10 12.32
N LEU A 121 -1.08 0.75 11.08
CA LEU A 121 -1.91 1.57 10.20
C LEU A 121 -3.31 1.78 10.80
N LEU A 122 -3.98 0.70 11.20
CA LEU A 122 -5.29 0.75 11.87
C LEU A 122 -5.24 1.63 13.13
N LYS A 123 -4.17 1.53 13.92
CA LYS A 123 -3.94 2.41 15.09
C LYS A 123 -3.77 3.87 14.69
N ARG A 124 -3.02 4.17 13.63
CA ARG A 124 -2.81 5.54 13.12
C ARG A 124 -4.09 6.12 12.54
N GLU A 125 -4.84 5.37 11.75
CA GLU A 125 -6.12 5.80 11.17
C GLU A 125 -7.14 6.09 12.26
N SER A 126 -7.27 5.19 13.24
CA SER A 126 -8.13 5.39 14.41
C SER A 126 -7.73 6.65 15.17
N LYS A 127 -6.43 6.88 15.36
CA LYS A 127 -5.91 8.09 16.00
C LYS A 127 -6.24 9.36 15.21
N LEU A 128 -6.03 9.35 13.90
CA LEU A 128 -6.33 10.50 13.02
C LEU A 128 -7.82 10.82 13.00
N ILE A 129 -8.68 9.80 12.97
CA ILE A 129 -10.13 9.96 13.07
C ILE A 129 -10.48 10.59 14.42
N ILE A 130 -9.99 10.03 15.53
CA ILE A 130 -10.23 10.59 16.87
C ILE A 130 -9.75 12.05 16.97
N GLU A 131 -8.55 12.37 16.50
CA GLU A 131 -8.01 13.73 16.49
C GLU A 131 -8.85 14.69 15.63
N TYR A 132 -9.31 14.23 14.47
CA TYR A 132 -10.22 14.99 13.60
C TYR A 132 -11.55 15.27 14.28
N TRP A 133 -12.16 14.25 14.90
CA TRP A 133 -13.41 14.39 15.65
C TRP A 133 -13.26 15.33 16.83
N ILE A 134 -12.16 15.25 17.60
CA ILE A 134 -11.88 16.16 18.71
C ILE A 134 -11.75 17.61 18.22
N ARG A 135 -11.02 17.84 17.12
CA ARG A 135 -10.84 19.18 16.55
C ARG A 135 -12.14 19.79 16.06
N ASN A 136 -13.02 18.99 15.44
CA ASN A 136 -14.27 19.48 14.87
C ASN A 136 -15.42 19.56 15.89
N SER A 137 -15.35 18.81 17.00
CA SER A 137 -16.48 18.72 17.93
C SER A 137 -16.37 19.67 19.13
N GLU A 138 -15.31 20.50 19.23
CA GLU A 138 -15.05 21.43 20.35
C GLU A 138 -15.16 20.78 21.76
N ILE A 139 -14.98 19.46 21.86
CA ILE A 139 -15.21 18.71 23.10
C ILE A 139 -14.09 19.02 24.10
N LYS A 140 -14.46 19.47 25.30
CA LYS A 140 -13.51 19.63 26.43
C LYS A 140 -13.13 18.27 27.02
N PHE A 141 -11.82 18.08 27.16
CA PHE A 141 -11.04 16.85 27.40
C PHE A 141 -11.36 15.96 28.62
N GLY A 142 -12.44 16.19 29.38
CA GLY A 142 -12.61 15.51 30.68
C GLY A 142 -12.82 13.99 30.63
N TRP A 143 -13.12 13.42 29.46
CA TRP A 143 -13.68 12.06 29.32
C TRP A 143 -12.92 11.20 28.30
N ILE A 144 -11.93 11.77 27.60
CA ILE A 144 -11.26 11.12 26.46
C ILE A 144 -10.40 9.93 26.91
N ASP A 145 -9.80 10.02 28.09
CA ASP A 145 -8.96 8.96 28.64
C ASP A 145 -9.79 7.73 29.01
N ASP A 146 -11.02 7.94 29.49
CA ASP A 146 -11.94 6.86 29.81
C ASP A 146 -12.55 6.24 28.54
N PHE A 147 -12.83 7.06 27.53
CA PHE A 147 -13.25 6.56 26.21
C PHE A 147 -12.16 5.71 25.53
N ASN A 148 -10.91 6.17 25.55
CA ASN A 148 -9.77 5.41 25.01
C ASN A 148 -9.57 4.08 25.73
N LYS A 149 -9.78 4.01 27.05
CA LYS A 149 -9.74 2.75 27.81
C LYS A 149 -10.83 1.77 27.36
N ILE A 150 -12.04 2.26 27.08
CA ILE A 150 -13.16 1.42 26.61
C ILE A 150 -12.83 0.81 25.24
N ILE A 151 -12.33 1.61 24.30
CA ILE A 151 -11.94 1.15 22.95
C ILE A 151 -10.85 0.08 23.04
N ILE A 152 -9.81 0.30 23.85
CA ILE A 152 -8.70 -0.66 24.02
C ILE A 152 -9.19 -1.99 24.60
N ASN A 153 -10.12 -1.95 25.58
CA ASN A 153 -10.68 -3.16 26.16
C ASN A 153 -11.55 -3.94 25.15
N TYR A 154 -12.31 -3.23 24.32
CA TYR A 154 -13.12 -3.87 23.27
C TYR A 154 -12.25 -4.60 22.24
N ILE A 155 -11.16 -3.98 21.79
CA ILE A 155 -10.23 -4.60 20.83
C ILE A 155 -9.51 -5.82 21.43
N LYS A 156 -9.22 -5.82 22.73
CA LYS A 156 -8.58 -6.96 23.42
C LYS A 156 -9.51 -8.16 23.65
N MET A 157 -10.81 -7.99 23.48
CA MET A 157 -11.81 -9.05 23.67
C MET A 157 -12.17 -9.81 22.39
N GLN A 158 -11.60 -9.42 21.24
CA GLN A 158 -11.62 -10.19 19.99
C GLN A 158 -10.31 -10.95 19.82
#